data_AF-A0A1M6S8C6-F1
#
_entry.id   AF-A0A1M6S8C6-F1
#
_cell.length_a   1.000
_cell.length_b   1.000
_cell.length_c   1.000
_cell.angle_alpha   90.00
_cell.angle_beta   90.00
_cell.angle_gamma   90.00
#
_symmetry.space_group_name_H-M   'P 1'
#
loop_
_entity.id
_entity.type
_entity.pdbx_description
1 polymer ?
#
loop_
_entity_poly.entity_id
_entity_poly.type
_entity_poly.pdbx_seq_one_letter_code
_entity_poly.pdbx_strand_id
1 'polypeptide(L)'
;MTDKLTNKGIEVRYAIHPVAGRMPGHMNVLLAEAEVPYDQVYEMDDINAEFGQMAGMPILEAYKARTVIVNERSMASGYAGLDNDLFYIDKTMMVFSDAKKVIENMTKALE
;
A
#
# COMPACT_ATOMS: atom_id res chain seq x y z
N MET A 1 2.85 -9.97 9.58
CA MET A 1 3.66 -8.72 9.47
C MET A 1 3.09 -7.64 10.37
N THR A 2 1.84 -7.22 10.13
CA THR A 2 1.14 -6.16 10.89
C THR A 2 1.23 -6.34 12.40
N ASP A 3 0.82 -7.49 12.93
CA ASP A 3 0.88 -7.76 14.38
C ASP A 3 2.30 -7.61 14.95
N LYS A 4 3.33 -8.05 14.21
CA LYS A 4 4.73 -7.91 14.64
C LYS A 4 5.16 -6.43 14.70
N LEU A 5 4.68 -5.60 13.78
CA LEU A 5 4.94 -4.16 13.79
C LEU A 5 4.18 -3.46 14.93
N THR A 6 2.88 -3.75 15.08
CA THR A 6 2.05 -3.21 16.14
C THR A 6 2.57 -3.58 17.53
N ASN A 7 3.02 -4.82 17.72
CA ASN A 7 3.65 -5.28 18.98
C ASN A 7 4.96 -4.56 19.30
N LYS A 8 5.63 -3.98 18.30
CA LYS A 8 6.81 -3.10 18.48
C LYS A 8 6.42 -1.63 18.66
N GLY A 9 5.13 -1.32 18.83
CA GLY A 9 4.62 0.04 19.00
C GLY A 9 4.57 0.86 17.72
N ILE A 10 4.69 0.23 16.54
CA ILE A 10 4.61 0.91 15.25
C ILE A 10 3.14 0.98 14.84
N GLU A 11 2.67 2.18 14.51
CA GLU A 11 1.34 2.39 13.97
C GLU A 11 1.25 1.86 12.53
N VAL A 12 0.29 0.96 12.29
CA VAL A 12 0.05 0.37 10.96
C VAL A 12 -1.39 0.64 10.54
N ARG A 13 -1.54 1.19 9.35
CA ARG A 13 -2.82 1.53 8.73
C ARG A 13 -2.83 1.08 7.26
N TYR A 14 -4.00 0.72 6.77
CA TYR A 14 -4.25 0.28 5.40
C TYR A 14 -5.00 1.38 4.65
N ALA A 15 -4.41 1.85 3.56
CA ALA A 15 -5.00 2.85 2.67
C ALA A 15 -5.68 2.16 1.47
N ILE A 16 -6.99 2.31 1.32
CA ILE A 16 -7.76 1.65 0.27
C ILE A 16 -8.19 2.64 -0.80
N HIS A 17 -7.79 2.37 -2.04
CA HIS A 17 -8.28 3.10 -3.21
C HIS A 17 -9.59 2.46 -3.69
N PRO A 18 -10.64 3.23 -4.05
CA PRO A 18 -11.97 2.72 -4.41
C PRO A 18 -12.01 1.72 -5.58
N VAL A 19 -11.02 1.74 -6.47
CA VAL A 19 -10.92 0.84 -7.63
C VAL A 19 -9.70 -0.09 -7.55
N ALA A 20 -9.11 -0.25 -6.36
CA ALA A 20 -8.03 -1.21 -6.14
C ALA A 20 -8.51 -2.65 -6.40
N GLY A 21 -7.71 -3.41 -7.14
CA GLY A 21 -8.03 -4.80 -7.50
C GLY A 21 -8.75 -4.93 -8.86
N ARG A 22 -9.79 -5.75 -8.89
CA ARG A 22 -10.54 -6.13 -10.11
C ARG A 22 -12.06 -6.13 -9.93
N MET A 23 -12.55 -5.72 -8.77
CA MET A 23 -13.97 -5.57 -8.45
C MET A 23 -14.16 -4.45 -7.41
N PRO A 24 -15.33 -3.81 -7.32
CA PRO A 24 -15.62 -2.88 -6.25
C PRO A 24 -15.42 -3.53 -4.88
N GLY A 25 -14.69 -2.86 -3.98
CA GLY A 25 -14.43 -3.34 -2.62
C GLY A 25 -13.51 -4.57 -2.54
N HIS A 26 -12.76 -4.91 -3.60
CA HIS A 26 -11.92 -6.12 -3.65
C HIS A 26 -10.99 -6.22 -2.43
N MET A 27 -10.28 -5.13 -2.10
CA MET A 27 -9.34 -5.15 -0.98
C MET A 27 -10.04 -5.23 0.37
N ASN A 28 -11.19 -4.55 0.53
CA ASN A 28 -11.97 -4.59 1.78
C ASN A 28 -12.41 -6.04 2.10
N VAL A 29 -12.86 -6.79 1.10
CA VAL A 29 -13.24 -8.20 1.27
C VAL A 29 -12.04 -9.04 1.71
N LEU A 30 -10.90 -8.92 1.03
CA LEU A 30 -9.70 -9.70 1.38
C LEU A 30 -9.14 -9.35 2.76
N LEU A 31 -9.19 -8.08 3.16
CA LEU A 31 -8.76 -7.64 4.49
C LEU A 31 -9.71 -8.12 5.58
N ALA A 32 -11.02 -8.12 5.32
CA ALA A 32 -12.01 -8.69 6.23
C ALA A 32 -11.83 -10.21 6.39
N GLU A 33 -11.57 -10.93 5.30
CA GLU A 33 -11.24 -12.37 5.34
C GLU A 33 -9.94 -12.67 6.09
N ALA A 34 -8.97 -11.74 6.04
CA ALA A 34 -7.74 -11.79 6.81
C ALA A 34 -7.88 -11.28 8.25
N GLU A 35 -9.11 -11.01 8.72
CA GLU A 35 -9.44 -10.54 10.06
C GLU A 35 -8.73 -9.24 10.47
N VAL A 36 -8.46 -8.36 9.50
CA VAL A 36 -7.86 -7.06 9.77
C VAL A 36 -8.87 -6.16 10.50
N PRO A 37 -8.51 -5.56 11.65
CA PRO A 37 -9.37 -4.63 12.37
C PRO A 37 -9.83 -3.44 11.51
N TYR A 38 -11.12 -3.13 11.56
CA TYR A 38 -11.71 -2.04 10.75
C TYR A 38 -11.14 -0.66 11.07
N ASP A 39 -10.68 -0.43 12.30
CA ASP A 39 -10.02 0.82 12.72
C ASP A 39 -8.64 1.01 12.08
N GLN A 40 -8.05 -0.04 11.49
CA GLN A 40 -6.83 0.06 10.71
C GLN A 40 -7.09 0.31 9.22
N VAL A 41 -8.33 0.23 8.74
CA VAL A 41 -8.66 0.32 7.31
C VAL A 41 -9.30 1.67 7.00
N TYR A 42 -8.65 2.43 6.12
CA TYR A 42 -9.04 3.79 5.76
C TYR A 42 -9.31 3.88 4.25
N GLU A 43 -10.39 4.57 3.90
CA GLU A 43 -10.64 4.94 2.51
C GLU A 43 -9.72 6.09 2.09
N MET A 44 -9.46 6.19 0.79
CA MET A 44 -8.48 7.12 0.21
C MET A 44 -8.70 8.59 0.61
N ASP A 45 -9.95 9.06 0.63
CA ASP A 45 -10.24 10.46 0.95
C ASP A 45 -9.89 10.80 2.40
N ASP A 46 -10.09 9.86 3.32
CA ASP A 46 -9.79 10.03 4.74
C ASP A 46 -8.28 10.05 4.99
N ILE A 47 -7.55 9.11 4.38
CA ILE A 47 -6.10 8.97 4.62
C ILE A 47 -5.26 9.99 3.83
N ASN A 48 -5.72 10.44 2.67
CA ASN A 48 -5.02 11.50 1.91
C ASN A 48 -5.04 12.84 2.68
N ALA A 49 -6.04 13.10 3.52
CA ALA A 49 -6.09 14.29 4.35
C ALA A 49 -4.86 14.43 5.27
N GLU A 50 -4.22 13.31 5.63
CA GLU A 50 -3.01 13.31 6.46
C GLU A 50 -1.73 13.66 5.69
N PHE A 51 -1.71 13.44 4.37
CA PHE A 51 -0.60 13.84 3.51
C PHE A 51 -0.73 15.30 3.03
N GLY A 52 -1.91 15.93 3.20
CA GLY A 52 -2.25 17.29 2.77
C GLY A 52 -2.85 17.30 1.36
N GLN A 53 -3.83 18.16 1.04
CA GLN A 53 -4.59 18.06 -0.22
C GLN A 53 -3.86 18.64 -1.44
N MET A 54 -3.89 17.91 -2.57
CA MET A 54 -3.83 18.51 -3.91
C MET A 54 -5.09 18.12 -4.69
N ALA A 55 -5.69 19.10 -5.38
CA ALA A 55 -6.85 18.88 -6.24
C ALA A 55 -6.41 18.16 -7.53
N GLY A 56 -7.04 17.03 -7.87
CA GLY A 56 -6.67 16.25 -9.05
C GLY A 56 -7.40 14.91 -9.15
N MET A 57 -6.83 13.99 -9.93
CA MET A 57 -7.34 12.62 -10.04
C MET A 57 -7.32 11.94 -8.66
N PRO A 58 -8.35 11.15 -8.31
CA PRO A 58 -8.47 10.55 -7.01
C PRO A 58 -7.48 9.38 -6.92
N ILE A 59 -6.24 9.67 -6.51
CA ILE A 59 -5.14 8.71 -6.30
C ILE A 59 -4.67 8.76 -4.84
N LEU A 60 -4.09 7.66 -4.35
CA LEU A 60 -3.37 7.67 -3.07
C LEU A 60 -2.10 8.50 -3.22
N GLU A 61 -1.92 9.51 -2.36
CA GLU A 61 -0.80 10.43 -2.43
C GLU A 61 0.48 9.88 -1.76
N ALA A 62 0.79 8.60 -2.01
CA ALA A 62 1.92 7.89 -1.41
C ALA A 62 3.27 8.60 -1.64
N TYR A 63 3.40 9.36 -2.74
CA TYR A 63 4.58 10.17 -3.02
C TYR A 63 4.86 11.24 -1.97
N LYS A 64 3.91 11.57 -1.07
CA LYS A 64 4.12 12.51 0.04
C LYS A 64 4.75 11.86 1.28
N ALA A 65 4.76 10.52 1.37
CA ALA A 65 5.42 9.82 2.45
C ALA A 65 6.94 10.10 2.48
N ARG A 66 7.56 9.93 3.66
CA ARG A 66 9.02 10.08 3.84
C ARG A 66 9.82 9.08 3.00
N THR A 67 9.33 7.85 2.92
CA THR A 67 9.95 6.74 2.19
C THR A 67 8.84 5.89 1.62
N VAL A 68 8.97 5.48 0.36
CA VAL A 68 8.01 4.63 -0.32
C VAL A 68 8.70 3.32 -0.69
N ILE A 69 8.05 2.20 -0.43
CA ILE A 69 8.50 0.89 -0.90
C ILE A 69 7.41 0.35 -1.82
N VAL A 70 7.77 0.07 -3.06
CA VAL A 70 6.87 -0.55 -4.05
C VAL A 70 7.33 -1.99 -4.25
N ASN A 71 6.41 -2.93 -4.08
CA ASN A 71 6.66 -4.35 -4.30
C ASN A 71 5.89 -4.82 -5.53
N GLU A 72 6.61 -5.15 -6.59
CA GLU A 72 6.05 -5.68 -7.84
C GLU A 72 7.00 -6.70 -8.45
N ARG A 73 6.54 -7.48 -9.43
CA ARG A 73 7.41 -8.49 -10.07
C ARG A 73 8.38 -7.91 -11.10
N SER A 74 8.07 -6.75 -11.66
CA SER A 74 8.86 -6.04 -12.67
C SER A 74 8.39 -4.59 -12.80
N MET A 75 8.98 -3.84 -13.74
CA MET A 75 8.54 -2.50 -14.15
C MET A 75 7.36 -2.51 -15.14
N ALA A 76 6.64 -3.63 -15.25
CA ALA A 76 5.52 -3.71 -16.18
C ALA A 76 4.37 -2.80 -15.74
N SER A 77 3.74 -2.13 -16.72
CA SER A 77 2.56 -1.31 -16.49
C SER A 77 1.39 -2.12 -15.92
N GLY A 78 0.58 -1.47 -15.08
CA GLY A 78 -0.66 -2.05 -14.58
C GLY A 78 -1.78 -2.12 -15.63
N TYR A 79 -3.04 -2.20 -15.18
CA TYR A 79 -4.20 -2.37 -16.05
C TYR A 79 -4.35 -1.27 -17.12
N ALA A 80 -4.01 -0.02 -16.78
CA ALA A 80 -4.11 1.12 -17.70
C ALA A 80 -3.03 1.13 -18.80
N GLY A 81 -2.01 0.26 -18.72
CA GLY A 81 -0.91 0.25 -19.70
C GLY A 81 0.02 1.46 -19.64
N LEU A 82 -0.06 2.25 -18.58
CA LEU A 82 0.76 3.44 -18.35
C LEU A 82 1.92 3.12 -17.40
N ASP A 83 3.06 3.78 -17.63
CA ASP A 83 4.18 3.78 -16.70
C ASP A 83 3.83 4.59 -15.43
N ASN A 84 4.53 4.34 -14.32
CA ASN A 84 4.24 4.97 -13.03
C ASN A 84 5.43 5.80 -12.54
N ASP A 85 5.28 7.12 -12.57
CA ASP A 85 6.30 8.08 -12.13
C ASP A 85 6.77 7.86 -10.68
N LEU A 86 5.92 7.28 -9.82
CA LEU A 86 6.28 6.96 -8.42
C LEU A 86 7.53 6.07 -8.34
N PHE A 87 7.74 5.19 -9.34
CA PHE A 87 8.83 4.22 -9.37
C PHE A 87 10.21 4.89 -9.55
N TYR A 88 10.23 6.13 -10.02
CA TYR A 88 11.46 6.86 -10.37
C TYR A 88 11.83 7.97 -9.38
N ILE A 89 11.04 8.16 -8.32
CA ILE A 89 11.33 9.18 -7.30
C ILE A 89 12.45 8.68 -6.37
N ASP A 90 13.42 9.53 -6.03
CA ASP A 90 14.60 9.19 -5.20
C ASP A 90 14.28 8.49 -3.87
N LYS A 91 13.12 8.79 -3.28
CA LYS A 91 12.66 8.21 -2.00
C LYS A 91 11.81 6.95 -2.15
N THR A 92 11.66 6.44 -3.38
CA THR A 92 10.96 5.20 -3.70
C THR A 92 11.97 4.08 -3.91
N MET A 93 11.78 2.99 -3.17
CA MET A 93 12.53 1.75 -3.34
C MET A 93 11.66 0.71 -4.03
N MET A 94 12.15 0.16 -5.15
CA MET A 94 11.52 -0.97 -5.83
C MET A 94 12.02 -2.29 -5.25
N VAL A 95 11.09 -3.16 -4.85
CA VAL A 95 11.36 -4.53 -4.37
C VAL A 95 10.78 -5.51 -5.38
N PHE A 96 11.65 -6.21 -6.11
CA PHE A 96 11.22 -7.12 -7.17
C PHE A 96 11.03 -8.56 -6.70
N SER A 97 9.79 -8.97 -6.45
CA SER A 97 9.45 -10.37 -6.13
C SER A 97 7.93 -10.58 -6.14
N ASP A 98 7.50 -11.82 -5.97
CA ASP A 98 6.13 -12.14 -5.59
C ASP A 98 5.77 -11.51 -4.21
N ALA A 99 4.55 -10.96 -4.12
CA ALA A 99 4.09 -10.23 -2.95
C ALA A 99 4.10 -11.08 -1.67
N LYS A 100 3.62 -12.32 -1.75
CA LYS A 100 3.58 -13.24 -0.60
C LYS A 100 4.99 -13.54 -0.11
N LYS A 101 5.92 -13.85 -1.02
CA LYS A 101 7.33 -14.13 -0.65
C LYS A 101 8.00 -12.95 0.05
N VAL A 102 7.77 -11.72 -0.43
CA VAL A 102 8.35 -10.52 0.22
C VAL A 102 7.82 -10.38 1.64
N ILE A 103 6.49 -10.46 1.83
CA ILE A 103 5.89 -10.31 3.17
C ILE A 103 6.33 -11.43 4.11
N GLU A 104 6.46 -12.67 3.64
CA GLU A 104 7.00 -13.79 4.42
C GLU A 104 8.46 -13.53 4.85
N ASN A 105 9.31 -13.09 3.92
CA ASN A 105 10.71 -12.81 4.20
C ASN A 105 10.88 -11.62 5.15
N MET A 106 10.12 -10.53 4.95
CA MET A 106 10.10 -9.39 5.87
C MET A 106 9.60 -9.80 7.25
N THR A 107 8.55 -10.63 7.33
CA THR A 107 8.02 -11.12 8.60
C THR A 107 9.05 -11.95 9.36
N LYS A 108 9.87 -12.76 8.66
CA LYS A 108 10.98 -13.51 9.25
C LYS A 108 12.12 -12.60 9.71
N ALA A 109 12.44 -11.56 8.93
CA ALA A 109 13.52 -10.62 9.27
C ALA A 109 13.20 -9.69 10.45
N LEU A 110 11.92 -9.58 10.85
CA LEU A 110 11.49 -8.79 12.01
C LEU A 110 11.61 -9.53 13.36
N GLU A 111 11.96 -10.81 13.34
CA GLU A 111 12.30 -11.62 14.52
C GLU A 111 13.56 -11.08 15.21
#